data_AF-A0A5T8WHM6-F1
#
_entry.id   AF-A0A5T8WHM6-F1
#
_cell.length_a   1.000
_cell.length_b   1.000
_cell.length_c   1.000
_cell.angle_alpha   90.00
_cell.angle_beta   90.00
_cell.angle_gamma   90.00
#
_symmetry.space_group_name_H-M   'P 1'
#
loop_
_entity.id
_entity.type
_entity.pdbx_description
1 polymer ?
#
loop_
_entity_poly.entity_id
_entity_poly.type
_entity_poly.pdbx_seq_one_letter_code
_entity_poly.pdbx_strand_id
1 'polypeptide(L)'
;MENTTKTEVTHNVLSDYASVLGVPQEQFYEELKRVKALADEMDRFTKLMEHAGHQLKEEEPLNLECFFANNTISSMAAVMFAAEMIRGGGKNFFTFDYDISEFGRINVTIQKPDHKTPAHLIKELDDEILALKDECIALLSLAANDINTSWLFCKACLSMQAALVCIEQGDIYEAKNWLAYITDNAGAEMPDDMTIAGLEKWFDSNMVSNNGSHGFLTHREAVNALRKSFPATSKAIDEATNDPLKGNVK
;
A
#
# COMPACT_ATOMS: atom_id res chain seq x y z
N MET A 1 -19.53 72.38 -25.52
CA MET A 1 -20.71 72.22 -24.64
C MET A 1 -21.38 70.89 -24.97
N GLU A 2 -20.72 69.76 -24.70
CA GLU A 2 -21.21 68.43 -25.14
C GLU A 2 -20.98 67.31 -24.10
N ASN A 3 -20.58 67.66 -22.87
CA ASN A 3 -20.36 66.70 -21.79
C ASN A 3 -21.48 66.69 -20.73
N THR A 4 -22.47 67.58 -20.83
CA THR A 4 -23.52 67.71 -19.81
C THR A 4 -24.68 66.73 -20.01
N THR A 5 -24.95 66.29 -21.25
CA THR A 5 -26.15 65.50 -21.59
C THR A 5 -26.01 63.98 -21.41
N LYS A 6 -24.80 63.38 -21.49
CA LYS A 6 -24.62 61.92 -21.30
C LYS A 6 -24.68 61.49 -19.83
N THR A 7 -24.24 62.36 -18.93
CA THR A 7 -24.16 62.08 -17.49
C THR A 7 -25.56 62.11 -16.85
N GLU A 8 -26.45 62.99 -17.30
CA GLU A 8 -27.83 63.08 -16.77
C GLU A 8 -28.72 61.90 -17.21
N VAL A 9 -28.55 61.40 -18.44
CA VAL A 9 -29.35 60.26 -18.96
C VAL A 9 -28.97 58.95 -18.27
N THR A 10 -27.69 58.73 -17.97
CA THR A 10 -27.22 57.53 -17.26
C THR A 10 -27.60 57.53 -15.78
N HIS A 11 -27.69 58.71 -15.15
CA HIS A 11 -28.08 58.84 -13.75
C HIS A 11 -29.57 58.55 -13.51
N ASN A 12 -30.45 58.90 -14.46
CA ASN A 12 -31.89 58.63 -14.37
C ASN A 12 -32.21 57.13 -14.49
N VAL A 13 -31.59 56.43 -15.45
CA VAL A 13 -31.84 55.00 -15.71
C VAL A 13 -31.34 54.12 -14.56
N LEU A 14 -30.21 54.45 -13.94
CA LEU A 14 -29.67 53.71 -12.80
C LEU A 14 -30.48 53.92 -11.51
N SER A 15 -31.18 55.05 -11.37
CA SER A 15 -32.12 55.27 -10.25
C SER A 15 -33.36 54.38 -10.35
N ASP A 16 -33.82 54.09 -11.57
CA ASP A 16 -34.94 53.18 -11.84
C ASP A 16 -34.59 51.72 -11.52
N TYR A 17 -33.34 51.30 -11.74
CA TYR A 17 -32.92 49.94 -11.39
C TYR A 17 -32.74 49.73 -9.88
N ALA A 18 -32.23 50.75 -9.17
CA ALA A 18 -32.10 50.70 -7.72
C ALA A 18 -33.47 50.61 -7.02
N SER A 19 -34.48 51.33 -7.54
CA SER A 19 -35.85 51.30 -7.02
C SER A 19 -36.55 49.95 -7.28
N VAL A 20 -36.34 49.34 -8.45
CA VAL A 20 -36.85 47.99 -8.79
C VAL A 20 -36.25 46.90 -7.90
N LEU A 21 -34.99 47.03 -7.49
CA LEU A 21 -34.30 46.08 -6.62
C LEU A 21 -34.52 46.35 -5.12
N GLY A 22 -35.20 47.44 -4.76
CA GLY A 22 -35.53 47.80 -3.37
C GLY A 22 -34.32 48.16 -2.50
N VAL A 23 -33.20 48.58 -3.11
CA VAL A 23 -31.93 48.86 -2.42
C VAL A 23 -31.63 50.36 -2.49
N PRO A 24 -31.10 50.99 -1.41
CA PRO A 24 -30.66 52.37 -1.47
C PRO A 24 -29.67 52.60 -2.62
N GLN A 25 -29.87 53.68 -3.37
CA GLN A 25 -29.15 53.93 -4.63
C GLN A 25 -27.63 53.97 -4.44
N GLU A 26 -27.15 54.49 -3.30
CA GLU A 26 -25.72 54.49 -2.95
C GLU A 26 -25.15 53.08 -2.79
N GLN A 27 -25.88 52.15 -2.16
CA GLN A 27 -25.44 50.76 -2.02
C GLN A 27 -25.42 50.03 -3.36
N PHE A 28 -26.40 50.32 -4.24
CA PHE A 28 -26.42 49.76 -5.59
C PHE A 28 -25.22 50.23 -6.41
N TYR A 29 -24.84 51.51 -6.32
CA TYR A 29 -23.67 52.03 -7.02
C TYR A 29 -22.35 51.44 -6.52
N GLU A 30 -22.20 51.27 -5.20
CA GLU A 30 -21.01 50.64 -4.64
C GLU A 30 -20.89 49.16 -5.04
N GLU A 31 -22.00 48.42 -5.05
CA GLU A 31 -21.98 47.02 -5.49
C GLU A 31 -21.72 46.91 -7.00
N LEU A 32 -22.26 47.82 -7.81
CA LEU A 32 -21.97 47.87 -9.25
C LEU A 32 -20.49 48.15 -9.53
N LYS A 33 -19.87 49.08 -8.78
CA LYS A 33 -18.43 49.34 -8.86
C LYS A 33 -17.62 48.10 -8.46
N ARG A 34 -18.01 47.43 -7.38
CA ARG A 34 -17.36 46.21 -6.90
C ARG A 34 -17.44 45.08 -7.92
N VAL A 35 -18.63 44.82 -8.47
CA VAL A 35 -18.85 43.77 -9.47
C VAL A 35 -18.09 44.07 -10.76
N LYS A 36 -18.06 45.34 -11.19
CA LYS A 36 -17.25 45.75 -12.33
C LYS A 36 -15.76 45.53 -12.10
N ALA A 37 -15.24 45.92 -10.93
CA ALA A 37 -13.83 45.70 -10.59
C ALA A 37 -13.47 44.21 -10.63
N LEU A 38 -14.35 43.35 -10.10
CA LEU A 38 -14.17 41.91 -10.09
C LEU A 38 -14.24 41.29 -11.50
N ALA A 39 -15.15 41.78 -12.35
CA ALA A 39 -15.24 41.35 -13.74
C ALA A 39 -14.00 41.77 -14.55
N ASP A 40 -13.51 42.99 -14.35
CA ASP A 40 -12.29 43.49 -15.00
C ASP A 40 -11.04 42.72 -14.55
N GLU A 41 -11.01 42.23 -13.30
CA GLU A 41 -9.96 41.34 -12.80
C GLU A 41 -10.03 39.94 -13.43
N MET A 42 -11.23 39.36 -13.54
CA MET A 42 -11.45 38.06 -14.21
C MET A 42 -11.08 38.09 -15.70
N ASP A 43 -11.40 39.16 -16.43
CA ASP A 43 -11.05 39.30 -17.86
C ASP A 43 -9.53 39.41 -18.04
N ARG A 44 -8.85 40.17 -17.17
CA ARG A 44 -7.38 40.26 -17.16
C ARG A 44 -6.73 38.93 -16.82
N PHE A 45 -7.28 38.21 -15.85
CA PHE A 45 -6.82 36.89 -15.47
C PHE A 45 -6.92 35.89 -16.63
N THR A 46 -8.07 35.87 -17.32
CA THR A 46 -8.31 34.94 -18.44
C THR A 46 -7.28 35.14 -19.56
N LYS A 47 -6.99 36.39 -19.93
CA LYS A 47 -6.00 36.72 -20.96
C LYS A 47 -4.57 36.33 -20.58
N LEU A 48 -4.21 36.48 -19.30
CA LEU A 48 -2.89 36.06 -18.79
C LEU A 48 -2.73 34.53 -18.82
N MET A 49 -3.79 33.79 -18.48
CA MET A 49 -3.78 32.33 -18.54
C MET A 49 -3.69 31.79 -19.97
N GLU A 50 -4.38 32.41 -20.92
CA GLU A 50 -4.27 32.07 -22.34
C GLU A 50 -2.84 32.29 -22.85
N HIS A 51 -2.23 33.41 -22.48
CA HIS A 51 -0.85 33.73 -22.85
C HIS A 51 0.17 32.73 -22.27
N ALA A 52 0.05 32.40 -20.97
CA ALA A 52 0.88 31.36 -20.33
C ALA A 52 0.69 29.98 -20.98
N GLY A 53 -0.55 29.63 -21.33
CA GLY A 53 -0.88 28.37 -21.98
C GLY A 53 -0.24 28.23 -23.37
N HIS A 54 -0.08 29.34 -24.10
CA HIS A 54 0.67 29.35 -25.35
C HIS A 54 2.17 29.18 -25.13
N GLN A 55 2.78 29.93 -24.20
CA GLN A 55 4.22 29.84 -23.90
C GLN A 55 4.65 28.46 -23.42
N LEU A 56 3.81 27.80 -22.60
CA LEU A 56 4.05 26.45 -22.12
C LEU A 56 3.97 25.38 -23.22
N LYS A 57 3.14 25.59 -24.26
CA LYS A 57 3.05 24.67 -25.41
C LYS A 57 4.22 24.80 -26.37
N GLU A 58 4.83 25.98 -26.42
CA GLU A 58 5.94 26.31 -27.31
C GLU A 58 7.32 26.14 -26.65
N GLU A 59 7.35 25.57 -25.43
CA GLU A 59 8.56 25.39 -24.59
C GLU A 59 9.33 26.69 -24.29
N GLU A 60 8.68 27.84 -24.45
CA GLU A 60 9.28 29.14 -24.18
C GLU A 60 9.33 29.44 -22.67
N PRO A 61 10.37 30.15 -22.19
CA PRO A 61 10.43 30.58 -20.80
C PRO A 61 9.30 31.59 -20.51
N LEU A 62 8.41 31.22 -19.58
CA LEU A 62 7.35 32.09 -19.06
C LEU A 62 7.91 33.44 -18.62
N ASN A 63 7.38 34.53 -19.17
CA ASN A 63 7.71 35.87 -18.72
C ASN A 63 6.94 36.20 -17.44
N LEU A 64 7.62 36.01 -16.30
CA LEU A 64 7.02 36.10 -14.97
C LEU A 64 6.72 37.54 -14.52
N GLU A 65 7.36 38.56 -15.10
CA GLU A 65 7.17 39.97 -14.69
C GLU A 65 5.73 40.45 -14.92
N CYS A 66 5.07 39.95 -15.97
CA CYS A 66 3.68 40.26 -16.29
C CYS A 66 2.67 39.73 -15.25
N PHE A 67 3.05 38.69 -14.50
CA PHE A 67 2.22 38.07 -13.46
C PHE A 67 2.37 38.76 -12.10
N PHE A 68 3.56 39.27 -11.77
CA PHE A 68 3.81 40.01 -10.53
C PHE A 68 3.17 41.40 -10.51
N ALA A 69 2.97 42.04 -11.67
CA ALA A 69 2.42 43.39 -11.74
C ALA A 69 0.93 43.51 -11.36
N ASN A 70 0.19 42.39 -11.31
CA ASN A 70 -1.29 42.41 -11.31
C ASN A 70 -1.97 41.80 -10.07
N ASN A 71 -1.25 41.56 -8.96
CA ASN A 71 -1.79 41.12 -7.65
C ASN A 71 -2.61 39.80 -7.60
N THR A 72 -2.70 39.02 -8.68
CA THR A 72 -3.42 37.73 -8.70
C THR A 72 -2.52 36.56 -8.27
N ILE A 73 -2.23 36.51 -6.96
CA ILE A 73 -1.27 35.58 -6.34
C ILE A 73 -1.65 34.10 -6.50
N SER A 74 -2.93 33.76 -6.41
CA SER A 74 -3.42 32.37 -6.43
C SER A 74 -3.21 31.68 -7.78
N SER A 75 -3.41 32.42 -8.87
CA SER A 75 -3.15 31.95 -10.23
C SER A 75 -1.69 31.89 -10.59
N MET A 76 -0.89 32.86 -10.10
CA MET A 76 0.56 32.87 -10.28
C MET A 76 1.18 31.62 -9.66
N ALA A 77 0.73 31.25 -8.45
CA ALA A 77 1.12 30.03 -7.79
C ALA A 77 0.72 28.79 -8.61
N ALA A 78 -0.55 28.68 -9.03
CA ALA A 78 -1.04 27.54 -9.81
C ALA A 78 -0.27 27.31 -11.14
N VAL A 79 0.08 28.38 -11.86
CA VAL A 79 0.84 28.31 -13.13
C VAL A 79 2.31 27.98 -12.89
N MET A 80 2.94 28.60 -11.87
CA MET A 80 4.32 28.27 -11.49
C MET A 80 4.42 26.79 -11.06
N PHE A 81 3.42 26.26 -10.34
CA PHE A 81 3.36 24.85 -9.97
C PHE A 81 3.16 23.92 -11.17
N ALA A 82 2.33 24.29 -12.15
CA ALA A 82 2.15 23.52 -13.38
C ALA A 82 3.41 23.52 -14.26
N ALA A 83 4.11 24.65 -14.35
CA ALA A 83 5.36 24.80 -15.10
C ALA A 83 6.50 23.98 -14.49
N GLU A 84 6.65 23.97 -13.16
CA GLU A 84 7.65 23.15 -12.47
C GLU A 84 7.38 21.63 -12.62
N MET A 85 6.12 21.20 -12.75
CA MET A 85 5.79 19.81 -13.08
C MET A 85 6.25 19.37 -14.48
N ILE A 86 6.32 20.29 -15.43
CA ILE A 86 6.78 20.04 -16.81
C ILE A 86 8.32 20.14 -16.89
N ARG A 87 8.92 21.17 -16.27
CA ARG A 87 10.38 21.43 -16.31
C ARG A 87 11.20 20.49 -15.42
N GLY A 88 10.67 20.07 -14.28
CA GLY A 88 11.42 19.35 -13.25
C GLY A 88 11.70 17.87 -13.53
N GLY A 89 11.13 17.27 -14.57
CA GLY A 89 11.40 15.88 -14.98
C GLY A 89 11.05 14.75 -13.98
N GLY A 90 10.64 15.08 -12.75
CA GLY A 90 10.17 14.16 -11.70
C GLY A 90 9.54 14.97 -10.56
N LYS A 91 8.66 14.47 -9.68
CA LYS A 91 8.14 13.14 -9.35
C LYS A 91 6.61 13.17 -9.45
N ASN A 92 5.98 12.01 -9.31
CA ASN A 92 4.53 11.77 -9.37
C ASN A 92 3.62 12.75 -8.61
N PHE A 93 4.15 13.46 -7.61
CA PHE A 93 3.48 14.48 -6.81
C PHE A 93 4.51 15.47 -6.24
N PHE A 94 4.05 16.65 -5.80
CA PHE A 94 4.78 17.61 -4.96
C PHE A 94 4.07 17.78 -3.62
N THR A 95 4.84 17.97 -2.55
CA THR A 95 4.34 18.21 -1.20
C THR A 95 4.92 19.51 -0.67
N PHE A 96 4.07 20.42 -0.22
CA PHE A 96 4.45 21.70 0.36
C PHE A 96 3.99 21.78 1.81
N ASP A 97 4.93 22.07 2.70
CA ASP A 97 4.66 22.32 4.11
C ASP A 97 4.65 23.82 4.38
N TYR A 98 3.47 24.36 4.70
CA TYR A 98 3.30 25.74 5.13
C TYR A 98 3.04 25.76 6.63
N ASP A 99 3.74 26.61 7.36
CA ASP A 99 3.42 26.90 8.77
C ASP A 99 2.76 28.28 8.82
N ILE A 100 1.43 28.31 8.93
CA ILE A 100 0.64 29.55 8.90
C ILE A 100 0.23 29.87 10.34
N SER A 101 0.59 31.06 10.82
CA SER A 101 0.37 31.46 12.23
C SER A 101 -1.09 31.37 12.71
N GLU A 102 -2.06 31.40 11.80
CA GLU A 102 -3.50 31.35 12.10
C GLU A 102 -4.13 29.96 11.91
N PHE A 103 -3.54 29.11 11.05
CA PHE A 103 -4.09 27.81 10.66
C PHE A 103 -3.21 26.62 11.05
N GLY A 104 -2.02 26.86 11.61
CA GLY A 104 -1.02 25.85 11.90
C GLY A 104 -0.34 25.31 10.66
N ARG A 105 0.25 24.11 10.77
CA ARG A 105 0.90 23.45 9.64
C ARG A 105 -0.13 22.90 8.65
N ILE A 106 -0.06 23.38 7.42
CA ILE A 106 -0.85 22.92 6.29
C ILE A 106 0.09 22.23 5.31
N ASN A 107 -0.23 20.97 5.00
CA ASN A 107 0.44 20.21 3.97
C ASN A 107 -0.42 20.20 2.69
N VAL A 108 0.08 20.77 1.60
CA VAL A 108 -0.59 20.77 0.30
C VAL A 108 0.15 19.79 -0.61
N THR A 109 -0.57 18.79 -1.10
CA THR A 109 -0.04 17.81 -2.05
C THR A 109 -0.72 17.97 -3.41
N ILE A 110 0.07 18.09 -4.48
CA ILE A 110 -0.41 18.18 -5.87
C ILE A 110 0.07 16.95 -6.62
N GLN A 111 -0.82 16.28 -7.35
CA GLN A 111 -0.61 14.95 -7.95
C GLN A 111 -0.84 14.98 -9.46
N LYS A 112 -0.06 14.20 -10.23
CA LYS A 112 -0.41 13.91 -11.62
C LYS A 112 -1.62 12.94 -11.68
N PRO A 113 -2.57 13.10 -12.62
CA PRO A 113 -3.77 12.26 -12.69
C PRO A 113 -3.46 10.74 -12.68
N ASP A 114 -2.32 10.35 -13.25
CA ASP A 114 -1.97 8.95 -13.51
C ASP A 114 -1.06 8.30 -12.43
N HIS A 115 -0.77 8.96 -11.30
CA HIS A 115 0.24 8.43 -10.34
C HIS A 115 -0.19 8.46 -8.87
N LYS A 116 0.16 7.44 -8.08
CA LYS A 116 -0.21 7.30 -6.65
C LYS A 116 0.45 8.37 -5.75
N THR A 117 -0.27 8.83 -4.73
CA THR A 117 0.25 9.72 -3.67
C THR A 117 1.15 8.95 -2.69
N PRO A 118 2.00 9.63 -1.89
CA PRO A 118 2.74 8.98 -0.80
C PRO A 118 1.85 8.24 0.17
N ALA A 119 0.71 8.83 0.53
CA ALA A 119 -0.24 8.18 1.43
C ALA A 119 -0.78 6.88 0.83
N HIS A 120 -1.04 6.83 -0.48
CA HIS A 120 -1.43 5.60 -1.16
C HIS A 120 -0.29 4.58 -1.22
N LEU A 121 0.94 5.01 -1.47
CA LEU A 121 2.11 4.13 -1.48
C LEU A 121 2.43 3.58 -0.08
N ILE A 122 2.33 4.41 0.96
CA ILE A 122 2.51 4.01 2.36
C ILE A 122 1.45 2.97 2.71
N LYS A 123 0.19 3.23 2.36
CA LYS A 123 -0.89 2.27 2.61
C LYS A 123 -0.68 0.93 1.88
N GLU A 124 -0.31 0.97 0.61
CA GLU A 124 -0.01 -0.24 -0.17
C GLU A 124 1.16 -1.02 0.44
N LEU A 125 2.21 -0.31 0.90
CA LEU A 125 3.34 -0.93 1.58
C LEU A 125 2.94 -1.52 2.94
N ASP A 126 2.07 -0.83 3.70
CA ASP A 126 1.53 -1.34 4.96
C ASP A 126 0.69 -2.60 4.75
N ASP A 127 -0.13 -2.63 3.69
CA ASP A 127 -0.94 -3.79 3.30
C ASP A 127 -0.03 -4.98 2.90
N GLU A 128 1.04 -4.73 2.13
CA GLU A 128 2.04 -5.76 1.77
C GLU A 128 2.80 -6.28 3.01
N ILE A 129 3.21 -5.39 3.91
CA ILE A 129 3.89 -5.77 5.16
C ILE A 129 2.97 -6.61 6.04
N LEU A 130 1.68 -6.28 6.11
CA LEU A 130 0.72 -7.04 6.89
C LEU A 130 0.55 -8.46 6.31
N ALA A 131 0.38 -8.57 4.99
CA ALA A 131 0.28 -9.87 4.32
C ALA A 131 1.54 -10.74 4.55
N LEU A 132 2.72 -10.13 4.49
CA LEU A 132 3.97 -10.84 4.73
C LEU A 132 4.11 -11.29 6.19
N LYS A 133 3.69 -10.45 7.16
CA LYS A 133 3.68 -10.80 8.59
C LYS A 133 2.77 -12.00 8.86
N ASP A 134 1.58 -12.02 8.26
CA ASP A 134 0.62 -13.11 8.42
C ASP A 134 1.19 -14.43 7.84
N GLU A 135 1.80 -14.39 6.65
CA GLU A 135 2.50 -15.56 6.08
C GLU A 135 3.67 -16.02 6.97
N CYS A 136 4.47 -15.09 7.52
CA CYS A 136 5.57 -15.44 8.43
C CYS A 136 5.09 -16.14 9.70
N ILE A 137 3.98 -15.71 10.30
CA ILE A 137 3.39 -16.36 11.48
C ILE A 137 2.96 -17.79 11.14
N ALA A 138 2.33 -17.99 9.98
CA ALA A 138 1.94 -19.31 9.51
C ALA A 138 3.15 -20.21 9.27
N LEU A 139 4.21 -19.71 8.62
CA LEU A 139 5.45 -20.45 8.37
C LEU A 139 6.19 -20.82 9.66
N LEU A 140 6.26 -19.92 10.65
CA LEU A 140 6.85 -20.21 11.96
C LEU A 140 6.09 -21.33 12.68
N SER A 141 4.76 -21.32 12.59
CA SER A 141 3.92 -22.37 13.19
C SER A 141 4.15 -23.73 12.52
N LEU A 142 4.27 -23.75 11.20
CA LEU A 142 4.62 -24.97 10.45
C LEU A 142 6.03 -25.47 10.80
N ALA A 143 7.02 -24.58 10.84
CA ALA A 143 8.39 -24.95 11.23
C ALA A 143 8.46 -25.49 12.67
N ALA A 144 7.68 -24.93 13.60
CA ALA A 144 7.58 -25.45 14.96
C ALA A 144 6.99 -26.88 14.98
N ASN A 145 5.95 -27.14 14.17
CA ASN A 145 5.38 -28.48 14.02
C ASN A 145 6.38 -29.47 13.40
N ASP A 146 7.16 -29.05 12.41
CA ASP A 146 8.19 -29.89 11.77
C ASP A 146 9.32 -30.23 12.75
N ILE A 147 9.75 -29.26 13.57
CA ILE A 147 10.75 -29.49 14.63
C ILE A 147 10.21 -30.44 15.68
N ASN A 148 8.96 -30.26 16.12
CA ASN A 148 8.31 -31.16 17.08
C ASN A 148 8.21 -32.59 16.53
N THR A 149 7.83 -32.73 15.26
CA THR A 149 7.76 -34.02 14.57
C THR A 149 9.14 -34.67 14.45
N SER A 150 10.16 -33.89 14.09
CA SER A 150 11.56 -34.36 14.04
C SER A 150 12.05 -34.83 15.42
N TRP A 151 11.69 -34.11 16.48
CA TRP A 151 12.00 -34.51 17.85
C TRP A 151 11.34 -35.84 18.22
N LEU A 152 10.06 -36.04 17.85
CA LEU A 152 9.36 -37.32 18.05
C LEU A 152 10.07 -38.48 17.32
N PHE A 153 10.52 -38.27 16.08
CA PHE A 153 11.32 -39.27 15.35
C PHE A 153 12.64 -39.60 16.06
N CYS A 154 13.38 -38.59 16.52
CA CYS A 154 14.60 -38.82 17.28
C CYS A 154 14.35 -39.59 18.58
N LYS A 155 13.29 -39.22 19.32
CA LYS A 155 12.86 -39.92 20.54
C LYS A 155 12.52 -41.39 20.23
N ALA A 156 11.80 -41.64 19.13
CA ALA A 156 11.44 -42.98 18.69
C ALA A 156 12.68 -43.83 18.39
N CYS A 157 13.62 -43.31 17.58
CA CYS A 157 14.85 -44.02 17.24
C CYS A 157 15.68 -44.39 18.48
N LEU A 158 15.88 -43.46 19.41
CA LEU A 158 16.64 -43.71 20.64
C LEU A 158 15.94 -44.74 21.54
N SER A 159 14.61 -44.65 21.66
CA SER A 159 13.83 -45.57 22.47
C SER A 159 13.81 -46.98 21.87
N MET A 160 13.75 -47.11 20.55
CA MET A 160 13.90 -48.40 19.85
C MET A 160 15.30 -49.00 20.05
N GLN A 161 16.36 -48.19 20.02
CA GLN A 161 17.72 -48.65 20.31
C GLN A 161 17.84 -49.15 21.75
N ALA A 162 17.28 -48.43 22.72
CA ALA A 162 17.25 -48.87 24.12
C ALA A 162 16.47 -50.18 24.28
N ALA A 163 15.30 -50.29 23.65
CA ALA A 163 14.50 -51.49 23.67
C ALA A 163 15.24 -52.69 23.05
N LEU A 164 15.97 -52.50 21.95
CA LEU A 164 16.76 -53.55 21.32
C LEU A 164 17.83 -54.10 22.28
N VAL A 165 18.53 -53.23 23.00
CA VAL A 165 19.51 -53.65 24.02
C VAL A 165 18.85 -54.46 25.14
N CYS A 166 17.66 -54.07 25.60
CA CYS A 166 16.90 -54.83 26.58
C CYS A 166 16.50 -56.22 26.06
N ILE A 167 16.07 -56.31 24.79
CA ILE A 167 15.74 -57.59 24.14
C ILE A 167 16.97 -58.50 24.05
N GLU A 168 18.13 -57.97 23.67
CA GLU A 168 19.40 -58.72 23.60
C GLU A 168 19.85 -59.26 24.96
N GLN A 169 19.49 -58.55 26.04
CA GLN A 169 19.75 -58.97 27.42
C GLN A 169 18.68 -59.91 27.99
N GLY A 170 17.60 -60.17 27.23
CA GLY A 170 16.46 -60.99 27.65
C GLY A 170 15.44 -60.28 28.55
N ASP A 171 15.58 -58.97 28.75
CA ASP A 171 14.64 -58.16 29.52
C ASP A 171 13.53 -57.59 28.63
N ILE A 172 12.52 -58.43 28.38
CA ILE A 172 11.37 -58.07 27.54
C ILE A 172 10.46 -57.04 28.24
N TYR A 173 10.47 -56.98 29.57
CA TYR A 173 9.65 -56.04 30.32
C TYR A 173 10.15 -54.60 30.10
N GLU A 174 11.46 -54.38 30.27
CA GLU A 174 12.04 -53.06 30.03
C GLU A 174 12.02 -52.68 28.54
N ALA A 175 12.18 -53.65 27.63
CA ALA A 175 11.99 -53.39 26.20
C ALA A 175 10.59 -52.84 25.88
N LYS A 176 9.55 -53.41 26.50
CA LYS A 176 8.17 -52.92 26.35
C LYS A 176 8.02 -51.50 26.90
N ASN A 177 8.61 -51.21 28.06
CA ASN A 177 8.54 -49.88 28.66
C ASN A 177 9.20 -48.83 27.77
N TRP A 178 10.40 -49.11 27.24
CA TRP A 178 11.10 -48.23 26.29
C TRP A 178 10.26 -47.95 25.04
N LEU A 179 9.57 -48.94 24.50
CA LEU A 179 8.68 -48.75 23.35
C LEU A 179 7.42 -47.95 23.70
N ALA A 180 6.85 -48.13 24.90
CA ALA A 180 5.68 -47.39 25.36
C ALA A 180 5.93 -45.88 25.50
N TYR A 181 7.16 -45.46 25.87
CA TYR A 181 7.53 -44.04 25.91
C TYR A 181 7.38 -43.31 24.57
N ILE A 182 7.36 -44.05 23.45
CA ILE A 182 7.15 -43.50 22.11
C ILE A 182 5.65 -43.24 21.88
N THR A 183 4.81 -44.18 22.32
CA THR A 183 3.37 -44.20 22.02
C THR A 183 2.55 -43.19 22.81
N ASP A 184 3.03 -42.75 23.99
CA ASP A 184 2.32 -41.74 24.82
C ASP A 184 2.11 -40.40 24.10
N ASN A 185 2.94 -40.09 23.11
CA ASN A 185 2.85 -38.86 22.31
C ASN A 185 2.48 -39.15 20.84
N ALA A 186 2.14 -40.38 20.49
CA ALA A 186 1.74 -40.73 19.14
C ALA A 186 0.27 -40.31 18.92
N GLY A 187 -0.03 -39.67 17.79
CA GLY A 187 -1.39 -39.27 17.45
C GLY A 187 -2.32 -40.42 17.03
N ALA A 188 -1.78 -41.63 16.87
CA ALA A 188 -2.53 -42.82 16.49
C ALA A 188 -2.61 -43.80 17.68
N GLU A 189 -3.83 -44.03 18.17
CA GLU A 189 -4.09 -45.01 19.23
C GLU A 189 -4.37 -46.39 18.62
N MET A 190 -3.73 -47.41 19.18
CA MET A 190 -3.95 -48.78 18.75
C MET A 190 -5.23 -49.33 19.40
N PRO A 191 -6.14 -49.97 18.62
CA PRO A 191 -7.35 -50.58 19.17
C PRO A 191 -7.05 -51.67 20.21
N ASP A 192 -7.86 -51.73 21.27
CA ASP A 192 -7.73 -52.72 22.36
C ASP A 192 -7.96 -54.17 21.89
N ASP A 193 -8.69 -54.38 20.80
CA ASP A 193 -9.02 -55.68 20.20
C ASP A 193 -8.09 -56.08 19.04
N MET A 194 -6.94 -55.41 18.90
CA MET A 194 -5.98 -55.64 17.82
C MET A 194 -5.47 -57.10 17.80
N THR A 195 -5.49 -57.70 16.61
CA THR A 195 -4.93 -59.04 16.36
C THR A 195 -3.67 -58.95 15.51
N ILE A 196 -2.79 -59.96 15.63
CA ILE A 196 -1.56 -60.04 14.82
C ILE A 196 -1.88 -59.97 13.31
N ALA A 197 -2.96 -60.61 12.87
CA ALA A 197 -3.39 -60.60 11.48
C ALA A 197 -3.95 -59.24 11.01
N GLY A 198 -4.44 -58.41 11.94
CA GLY A 198 -4.97 -57.07 11.65
C GLY A 198 -3.91 -55.95 11.68
N LEU A 199 -2.72 -56.23 12.21
CA LEU A 199 -1.68 -55.24 12.47
C LEU A 199 -1.17 -54.56 11.19
N GLU A 200 -0.87 -55.35 10.15
CA GLU A 200 -0.36 -54.84 8.86
C GLU A 200 -1.37 -53.89 8.21
N LYS A 201 -2.65 -54.30 8.16
CA LYS A 201 -3.73 -53.49 7.61
C LYS A 201 -3.94 -52.18 8.38
N TRP A 202 -3.87 -52.23 9.72
CA TRP A 202 -3.96 -51.03 10.55
C TRP A 202 -2.77 -50.10 10.30
N PHE A 203 -1.55 -50.65 10.28
CA PHE A 203 -0.34 -49.89 9.98
C PHE A 203 -0.44 -49.18 8.63
N ASP A 204 -0.78 -49.92 7.57
CA ASP A 204 -0.94 -49.37 6.21
C ASP A 204 -2.01 -48.28 6.15
N SER A 205 -3.10 -48.43 6.91
CA SER A 205 -4.16 -47.41 6.97
C SER A 205 -3.75 -46.11 7.67
N ASN A 206 -2.73 -46.17 8.54
CA ASN A 206 -2.18 -45.00 9.23
C ASN A 206 -0.98 -44.39 8.47
N MET A 207 -0.42 -45.11 7.49
CA MET A 207 0.68 -44.65 6.62
C MET A 207 0.17 -43.84 5.41
N VAL A 208 -0.83 -43.00 5.60
CA VAL A 208 -1.40 -42.14 4.55
C VAL A 208 -0.87 -40.71 4.72
N SER A 209 -0.19 -40.19 3.68
CA SER A 209 0.35 -38.82 3.64
C SER A 209 -0.76 -37.75 3.75
N ASN A 210 -0.38 -36.54 4.21
CA ASN A 210 -1.21 -35.33 4.35
C ASN A 210 -2.06 -34.94 3.12
N ASN A 211 -1.83 -35.55 1.96
CA ASN A 211 -2.52 -35.28 0.70
C ASN A 211 -3.27 -36.50 0.12
N GLY A 212 -3.43 -37.59 0.86
CA GLY A 212 -4.29 -38.71 0.48
C GLY A 212 -3.79 -39.59 -0.68
N SER A 213 -2.53 -39.46 -1.09
CA SER A 213 -1.88 -40.37 -2.05
C SER A 213 -0.62 -41.00 -1.46
N HIS A 214 -0.36 -42.25 -1.83
CA HIS A 214 0.74 -43.08 -1.34
C HIS A 214 2.11 -42.37 -1.43
N GLY A 215 2.69 -42.04 -0.28
CA GLY A 215 4.10 -41.63 -0.14
C GLY A 215 4.33 -40.20 0.37
N PHE A 216 5.49 -40.02 1.04
CA PHE A 216 6.04 -38.72 1.42
C PHE A 216 6.37 -37.90 0.17
N LEU A 217 6.11 -36.59 0.20
CA LEU A 217 6.54 -35.66 -0.86
C LEU A 217 8.07 -35.64 -0.96
N THR A 218 8.61 -35.61 -2.19
CA THR A 218 10.04 -35.31 -2.37
C THR A 218 10.35 -33.89 -1.91
N HIS A 219 11.61 -33.59 -1.54
CA HIS A 219 12.00 -32.23 -1.10
C HIS A 219 11.58 -31.15 -2.12
N ARG A 220 11.73 -31.43 -3.42
CA ARG A 220 11.32 -30.53 -4.51
C ARG A 220 9.82 -30.31 -4.55
N GLU A 221 9.02 -31.36 -4.36
CA GLU A 221 7.56 -31.25 -4.33
C GLU A 221 7.07 -30.51 -3.08
N ALA A 222 7.69 -30.75 -1.93
CA ALA A 222 7.42 -30.01 -0.69
C ALA A 222 7.72 -28.52 -0.86
N VAL A 223 8.89 -28.17 -1.43
CA VAL A 223 9.24 -26.76 -1.72
C VAL A 223 8.25 -26.13 -2.70
N ASN A 224 7.83 -26.84 -3.74
CA ASN A 224 6.83 -26.32 -4.69
C ASN A 224 5.45 -26.12 -4.05
N ALA A 225 5.03 -27.05 -3.19
CA ALA A 225 3.77 -26.94 -2.45
C ALA A 225 3.79 -25.76 -1.46
N LEU A 226 4.92 -25.56 -0.77
CA LEU A 226 5.13 -24.41 0.13
C LEU A 226 5.14 -23.10 -0.65
N ARG A 227 5.87 -23.02 -1.77
CA ARG A 227 5.89 -21.83 -2.62
C ARG A 227 4.49 -21.44 -3.12
N LYS A 228 3.67 -22.44 -3.47
CA LYS A 228 2.28 -22.22 -3.87
C LYS A 228 1.39 -21.72 -2.72
N SER A 229 1.68 -22.16 -1.49
CA SER A 229 0.88 -21.81 -0.31
C SER A 229 1.24 -20.45 0.28
N PHE A 230 2.46 -19.96 0.02
CA PHE A 230 3.01 -18.70 0.53
C PHE A 230 3.57 -17.84 -0.61
N PRO A 231 2.70 -17.26 -1.46
CA PRO A 231 3.11 -16.55 -2.66
C PRO A 231 3.84 -15.23 -2.36
N ALA A 232 3.50 -14.50 -1.29
CA ALA A 232 4.18 -13.23 -0.96
C ALA A 232 5.63 -13.49 -0.52
N THR A 233 5.82 -14.48 0.33
CA THR A 233 7.15 -14.94 0.75
C THR A 233 7.97 -15.47 -0.43
N SER A 234 7.34 -16.23 -1.34
CA SER A 234 8.01 -16.74 -2.53
C SER A 234 8.50 -15.62 -3.44
N LYS A 235 7.66 -14.61 -3.68
CA LYS A 235 8.02 -13.41 -4.44
C LYS A 235 9.20 -12.68 -3.78
N ALA A 236 9.14 -12.45 -2.47
CA ALA A 236 10.21 -11.78 -1.73
C ALA A 236 11.55 -12.55 -1.80
N ILE A 237 11.51 -13.89 -1.75
CA ILE A 237 12.70 -14.73 -1.92
C ILE A 237 13.25 -14.60 -3.34
N ASP A 238 12.41 -14.69 -4.36
CA ASP A 238 12.84 -14.59 -5.75
C ASP A 238 13.44 -13.20 -6.05
N GLU A 239 12.87 -12.13 -5.50
CA GLU A 239 13.44 -10.76 -5.56
C GLU A 239 14.80 -10.68 -4.86
N ALA A 240 14.93 -11.21 -3.65
CA ALA A 240 16.17 -11.19 -2.88
C ALA A 240 17.29 -12.06 -3.49
N THR A 241 16.92 -13.07 -4.29
CA THR A 241 17.85 -14.01 -4.94
C THR A 241 18.28 -13.51 -6.31
N ASN A 242 17.42 -12.76 -7.01
CA ASN A 242 17.70 -12.18 -8.32
C ASN A 242 18.24 -10.75 -8.27
N ASP A 243 18.41 -10.17 -7.07
CA ASP A 243 19.00 -8.83 -6.90
C ASP A 243 20.47 -8.82 -7.37
N PRO A 244 20.81 -8.09 -8.46
CA PRO A 244 22.16 -8.04 -9.01
C PRO A 244 23.19 -7.38 -8.06
N LEU A 245 22.75 -6.74 -6.97
CA LEU A 245 23.66 -6.07 -6.04
C LEU A 245 24.32 -6.99 -5.01
N LYS A 246 23.91 -8.26 -4.87
CA LYS A 246 24.59 -9.24 -4.00
C LYS A 246 25.76 -9.97 -4.67
N GLY A 247 26.06 -9.68 -5.95
CA GLY A 247 27.17 -10.27 -6.69
C GLY A 247 28.55 -9.63 -6.46
N ASN A 248 28.63 -8.48 -5.76
CA ASN A 248 29.87 -7.71 -5.60
C ASN A 248 30.37 -7.64 -4.14
N VAL A 249 30.41 -8.79 -3.46
CA VAL A 249 31.26 -8.94 -2.26
C VAL A 249 32.09 -10.21 -2.42
N LYS A 250 33.21 -10.07 -3.14
CA LYS A 250 34.41 -10.89 -3.00
C LYS A 250 35.62 -9.98 -3.03
#